data_AF-A0A916WRG1-F1
#
_entry.id   AF-A0A916WRG1-F1
#
_cell.length_a   1.000
_cell.length_b   1.000
_cell.length_c   1.000
_cell.angle_alpha   90.00
_cell.angle_beta   90.00
_cell.angle_gamma   90.00
#
_symmetry.space_group_name_H-M   'P 1'
#
loop_
_entity.id
_entity.type
_entity.pdbx_description
1 polymer ?
#
loop_
_entity_poly.entity_id
_entity_poly.type
_entity_poly.pdbx_seq_one_letter_code
_entity_poly.pdbx_strand_id
1 'polypeptide(L)'
;MRPKSVIQAEWAYLAATALLVLGTVLVWEPLRLVYGTGLAAGVTAFIAGAFLLLILFTTRRGSPIARGLLVALTALGTISLLYQVATGQVALGLVGVVNIVQVGLTIVGAVLLFRPAAALWFARPHDDWEEDAR
;
A
#
# COMPACT_ATOMS: atom_id res chain seq x y z
N MET A 1 21.14 3.10 10.14
CA MET A 1 20.75 1.80 9.54
C MET A 1 19.27 1.56 9.74
N ARG A 2 18.55 1.09 8.72
CA ARG A 2 17.11 0.80 8.80
C ARG A 2 16.87 -0.52 9.54
N PRO A 3 15.85 -0.63 10.40
CA PRO A 3 15.52 -1.88 11.07
C PRO A 3 15.09 -2.96 10.06
N LYS A 4 15.40 -4.23 10.36
CA LYS A 4 14.97 -5.37 9.51
C LYS A 4 13.46 -5.39 9.28
N SER A 5 12.65 -5.00 10.29
CA SER A 5 11.19 -4.94 10.17
C SER A 5 10.72 -3.89 9.16
N VAL A 6 11.42 -2.76 9.02
CA VAL A 6 11.12 -1.71 8.03
C VAL A 6 11.43 -2.20 6.62
N ILE A 7 12.55 -2.91 6.45
CA ILE A 7 12.93 -3.52 5.16
C ILE A 7 11.92 -4.61 4.76
N GLN A 8 11.51 -5.47 5.69
CA GLN A 8 10.49 -6.49 5.42
C GLN A 8 9.13 -5.86 5.08
N ALA A 9 8.75 -4.77 5.77
CA ALA A 9 7.54 -4.02 5.43
C ALA A 9 7.63 -3.42 4.02
N GLU A 10 8.78 -2.83 3.65
CA GLU A 10 9.04 -2.31 2.29
C GLU A 10 8.75 -3.38 1.24
N TRP A 11 9.33 -4.57 1.40
CA TRP A 11 9.11 -5.68 0.46
C TRP A 11 7.67 -6.19 0.45
N ALA A 12 7.00 -6.28 1.60
CA ALA A 12 5.61 -6.71 1.67
C ALA A 12 4.69 -5.72 0.91
N TYR A 13 4.91 -4.41 1.10
CA TYR A 13 4.15 -3.39 0.38
C TYR A 13 4.49 -3.33 -1.10
N LEU A 14 5.76 -3.49 -1.50
CA LEU A 14 6.14 -3.56 -2.91
C LEU A 14 5.51 -4.77 -3.61
N ALA A 15 5.52 -5.93 -2.96
CA ALA A 15 4.85 -7.13 -3.47
C ALA A 15 3.33 -6.90 -3.59
N ALA A 16 2.71 -6.26 -2.60
CA ALA A 16 1.29 -5.89 -2.68
C ALA A 16 1.01 -4.91 -3.82
N THR A 17 1.85 -3.90 -4.04
CA THR A 17 1.70 -2.97 -5.17
C THR A 17 1.87 -3.68 -6.51
N ALA A 18 2.79 -4.65 -6.62
CA ALA A 18 2.93 -5.47 -7.82
C ALA A 18 1.66 -6.31 -8.07
N LEU A 19 1.09 -6.90 -7.02
CA LEU A 19 -0.18 -7.63 -7.11
C LEU A 19 -1.36 -6.73 -7.46
N LEU A 20 -1.37 -5.47 -7.01
CA LEU A 20 -2.38 -4.49 -7.42
C LEU A 20 -2.33 -4.28 -8.94
N VAL A 21 -1.14 -4.06 -9.50
CA VAL A 21 -0.96 -3.87 -10.94
C VAL A 21 -1.35 -5.13 -11.70
N LEU A 22 -0.93 -6.31 -11.22
CA LEU A 22 -1.31 -7.58 -11.82
C LEU A 22 -2.83 -7.81 -11.77
N GLY A 23 -3.46 -7.48 -10.65
CA GLY A 23 -4.91 -7.52 -10.48
C GLY A 23 -5.62 -6.65 -11.53
N THR A 24 -5.16 -5.41 -11.72
CA THR A 24 -5.67 -4.53 -12.78
C THR A 24 -5.52 -5.14 -14.17
N VAL A 25 -4.37 -5.76 -14.47
CA VAL A 25 -4.15 -6.41 -15.78
C VAL A 25 -5.13 -7.56 -16.00
N LEU A 26 -5.42 -8.36 -14.97
CA LEU A 26 -6.38 -9.46 -15.05
C LEU A 26 -7.82 -8.98 -15.34
N VAL A 27 -8.18 -7.78 -14.87
CA VAL A 27 -9.50 -7.17 -15.11
C VAL A 27 -9.44 -6.01 -16.12
N TRP A 28 -8.42 -5.99 -16.97
CA TRP A 28 -8.15 -4.85 -17.84
C TRP A 28 -9.29 -4.59 -18.83
N GLU A 29 -9.81 -5.65 -19.46
CA GLU A 29 -10.85 -5.52 -20.46
C GLU A 29 -12.15 -4.93 -19.90
N PRO A 30 -12.74 -5.43 -18.79
CA PRO A 30 -13.92 -4.80 -18.21
C PRO A 30 -13.64 -3.36 -17.73
N LEU A 31 -12.45 -3.06 -17.18
CA LEU A 31 -12.09 -1.69 -16.80
C LEU A 31 -12.06 -0.76 -18.01
N ARG A 32 -11.44 -1.20 -19.11
CA ARG A 32 -11.34 -0.45 -20.36
C ARG A 32 -12.70 -0.19 -20.98
N LEU A 33 -13.61 -1.17 -20.95
CA LEU A 33 -14.96 -1.04 -21.49
C LEU A 33 -15.82 -0.05 -20.70
N VAL A 34 -15.68 -0.01 -19.38
CA VAL A 34 -16.48 0.86 -18.51
C VAL A 34 -15.93 2.29 -18.44
N TYR A 35 -14.61 2.45 -18.31
CA TYR A 35 -13.97 3.73 -18.01
C TYR A 35 -13.18 4.32 -19.19
N GLY A 36 -12.95 3.53 -20.24
CA GLY A 36 -12.04 3.88 -21.33
C GLY A 36 -10.57 3.67 -20.97
N THR A 37 -9.74 3.45 -21.99
CA THR A 37 -8.30 3.15 -21.83
C THR A 37 -7.55 4.24 -21.06
N GLY A 38 -7.80 5.52 -21.37
CA GLY A 38 -7.07 6.63 -20.78
C GLY A 38 -7.29 6.78 -19.28
N LEU A 39 -8.56 6.69 -18.83
CA LEU A 39 -8.89 6.81 -17.41
C LEU A 39 -8.43 5.57 -16.63
N ALA A 40 -8.65 4.36 -17.15
CA ALA A 40 -8.22 3.14 -16.50
C ALA A 40 -6.70 3.08 -16.31
N ALA A 41 -5.93 3.43 -17.34
CA ALA A 41 -4.47 3.51 -17.26
C ALA A 41 -4.03 4.61 -16.28
N GLY A 42 -4.59 5.81 -16.40
CA GLY A 42 -4.23 6.97 -15.59
C GLY A 42 -4.47 6.74 -14.10
N VAL A 43 -5.65 6.22 -13.74
CA VAL A 43 -5.99 5.91 -12.34
C VAL A 43 -5.09 4.81 -11.78
N THR A 44 -4.83 3.75 -12.55
CA THR A 44 -3.93 2.67 -12.11
C THR A 44 -2.52 3.18 -11.87
N ALA A 45 -1.97 3.94 -12.83
CA ALA A 45 -0.64 4.52 -12.73
C ALA A 45 -0.54 5.50 -11.54
N PHE A 46 -1.56 6.33 -11.33
CA PHE A 46 -1.62 7.26 -10.21
C PHE A 46 -1.64 6.53 -8.87
N ILE A 47 -2.52 5.53 -8.71
CA ILE A 47 -2.64 4.76 -7.46
C ILE A 47 -1.34 4.01 -7.18
N ALA A 48 -0.80 3.29 -8.16
CA ALA A 48 0.46 2.56 -8.00
C ALA A 48 1.61 3.52 -7.65
N GLY A 49 1.72 4.64 -8.35
CA GLY A 49 2.72 5.68 -8.09
C GLY A 49 2.59 6.28 -6.68
N ALA A 50 1.38 6.59 -6.24
CA ALA A 50 1.11 7.09 -4.90
C ALA A 50 1.52 6.09 -3.82
N PHE A 51 1.21 4.79 -3.99
CA PHE A 51 1.69 3.75 -3.08
C PHE A 51 3.20 3.65 -3.05
N LEU A 52 3.88 3.68 -4.21
CA LEU A 52 5.34 3.65 -4.27
C LEU A 52 5.99 4.85 -3.57
N LEU A 53 5.43 6.05 -3.75
CA LEU A 53 5.89 7.25 -3.05
C LEU A 53 5.67 7.14 -1.54
N LEU A 54 4.52 6.63 -1.10
CA LEU A 54 4.27 6.42 0.34
C LEU A 54 5.23 5.39 0.92
N ILE A 55 5.45 4.27 0.24
CA ILE A 55 6.44 3.27 0.66
C ILE A 55 7.83 3.93 0.78
N LEU A 56 8.23 4.73 -0.20
CA LEU A 56 9.50 5.45 -0.19
C LEU A 56 9.61 6.40 1.01
N PHE A 57 8.61 7.23 1.26
CA PHE A 57 8.62 8.20 2.36
C PHE A 57 8.57 7.52 3.74
N THR A 58 7.79 6.45 3.87
CA THR A 58 7.70 5.68 5.12
C THR A 58 9.01 4.95 5.41
N THR A 59 9.60 4.26 4.42
CA THR A 59 10.73 3.35 4.64
C THR A 59 12.08 4.06 4.58
N ARG A 60 12.24 5.05 3.70
CA ARG A 60 13.52 5.75 3.50
C ARG A 60 13.64 7.03 4.32
N ARG A 61 12.56 7.81 4.43
CA ARG A 61 12.55 9.08 5.17
C ARG A 61 11.98 8.97 6.58
N GLY A 62 11.46 7.81 6.99
CA GLY A 62 10.91 7.64 8.34
C GLY A 62 9.73 8.57 8.64
N SER A 63 8.99 9.04 7.62
CA SER A 63 7.92 10.02 7.82
C SER A 63 6.75 9.41 8.61
N PRO A 64 6.39 9.97 9.79
CA PRO A 64 5.27 9.48 10.59
C PRO A 64 3.93 9.72 9.89
N ILE A 65 3.80 10.81 9.13
CA ILE A 65 2.60 11.13 8.34
C ILE A 65 2.42 10.09 7.23
N ALA A 66 3.49 9.78 6.47
CA ALA A 66 3.42 8.78 5.41
C ALA A 66 3.05 7.40 5.97
N ARG A 67 3.61 7.03 7.14
CA ARG A 67 3.22 5.81 7.87
C ARG A 67 1.74 5.81 8.21
N GLY A 68 1.21 6.90 8.78
CA GLY A 68 -0.20 7.02 9.12
C GLY A 68 -1.12 6.85 7.90
N LEU A 69 -0.79 7.51 6.79
CA LEU A 69 -1.57 7.43 5.56
C LEU A 69 -1.55 6.03 4.94
N LEU A 70 -0.38 5.40 4.88
CA LEU A 70 -0.22 4.06 4.33
C LEU A 70 -0.96 2.99 5.17
N VAL A 71 -1.05 3.19 6.48
CA VAL A 71 -1.87 2.36 7.39
C VAL A 71 -3.37 2.62 7.18
N ALA A 72 -3.78 3.88 7.04
CA ALA A 72 -5.17 4.23 6.75
C ALA A 72 -5.65 3.62 5.42
N LEU A 73 -4.82 3.68 4.37
CA LEU A 73 -5.08 3.02 3.09
C LEU A 73 -5.15 1.50 3.21
N THR A 74 -4.29 0.90 4.04
CA THR A 74 -4.35 -0.54 4.34
C THR A 74 -5.67 -0.91 5.03
N ALA A 75 -6.11 -0.11 6.00
CA ALA A 75 -7.38 -0.32 6.69
C ALA A 75 -8.57 -0.19 5.72
N LEU A 76 -8.58 0.83 4.86
CA LEU A 76 -9.60 1.00 3.83
C LEU A 76 -9.65 -0.19 2.86
N GLY A 77 -8.50 -0.66 2.39
CA GLY A 77 -8.42 -1.85 1.52
C GLY A 77 -8.94 -3.11 2.22
N THR A 78 -8.65 -3.26 3.51
CA THR A 78 -9.15 -4.38 4.32
C THR A 78 -10.67 -4.32 4.49
N ILE A 79 -11.23 -3.16 4.82
CA ILE A 79 -12.68 -2.95 4.93
C ILE A 79 -13.37 -3.22 3.59
N SER A 80 -12.78 -2.75 2.49
CA SER A 80 -13.30 -3.00 1.14
C SER A 80 -13.34 -4.50 0.80
N LEU A 81 -12.29 -5.25 1.15
CA LEU A 81 -12.28 -6.71 0.98
C LEU A 81 -13.36 -7.38 1.84
N LEU A 82 -13.47 -7.02 3.12
CA LEU A 82 -14.49 -7.58 4.02
C LEU A 82 -15.90 -7.30 3.51
N TYR A 83 -16.14 -6.11 2.96
CA TYR A 83 -17.42 -5.76 2.34
C TYR A 83 -17.70 -6.64 1.11
N GLN A 84 -16.72 -6.86 0.23
CA GLN A 84 -16.87 -7.76 -0.92
C GLN A 84 -17.17 -9.19 -0.48
N VAL A 85 -16.53 -9.67 0.60
CA VAL A 85 -16.78 -11.00 1.16
C VAL A 85 -18.21 -11.07 1.69
N ALA A 86 -18.64 -10.08 2.49
CA ALA A 86 -19.96 -10.05 3.12
C ALA A 86 -21.11 -9.95 2.10
N THR A 87 -20.88 -9.32 0.95
CA THR A 87 -21.87 -9.14 -0.12
C THR A 87 -21.81 -10.24 -1.18
N GLY A 88 -20.95 -11.25 -1.01
CA GLY A 88 -20.77 -12.33 -1.99
C GLY A 88 -20.18 -11.85 -3.33
N GLN A 89 -19.59 -10.65 -3.37
CA GLN A 89 -18.98 -10.05 -4.56
C GLN A 89 -17.51 -10.45 -4.74
N VAL A 90 -16.93 -11.22 -3.80
CA VAL A 90 -15.59 -11.77 -3.98
C VAL A 90 -15.60 -12.73 -5.17
N ALA A 91 -14.82 -12.40 -6.18
CA ALA A 91 -14.53 -13.30 -7.27
C ALA A 91 -13.81 -14.55 -6.73
N LEU A 92 -14.49 -15.68 -6.61
CA LEU A 92 -13.90 -16.95 -6.13
C LEU A 92 -12.82 -17.53 -7.07
N GLY A 93 -12.51 -16.85 -8.18
CA GLY A 93 -11.44 -17.21 -9.12
C GLY A 93 -10.10 -16.54 -8.81
N LEU A 94 -9.18 -16.62 -9.78
CA LEU A 94 -7.82 -16.09 -9.67
C LEU A 94 -7.75 -14.63 -9.18
N VAL A 95 -8.68 -13.78 -9.62
CA VAL A 95 -8.74 -12.36 -9.24
C VAL A 95 -8.97 -12.18 -7.74
N GLY A 96 -9.86 -12.95 -7.12
CA GLY A 96 -10.09 -12.85 -5.68
C GLY A 96 -8.92 -13.38 -4.89
N VAL A 97 -8.26 -14.45 -5.34
CA VAL A 97 -7.03 -14.96 -4.70
C VAL A 97 -5.94 -13.89 -4.72
N VAL A 98 -5.70 -13.25 -5.87
CA VAL A 98 -4.73 -12.14 -5.99
C VAL A 98 -5.07 -11.01 -5.03
N ASN A 99 -6.34 -10.60 -4.97
CA ASN A 99 -6.78 -9.52 -4.08
C ASN A 99 -6.62 -9.87 -2.59
N ILE A 100 -6.99 -11.09 -2.19
CA ILE A 100 -6.82 -11.55 -0.80
C ILE A 100 -5.34 -11.57 -0.41
N VAL A 101 -4.47 -12.11 -1.27
CA VAL A 101 -3.01 -12.14 -1.01
C VAL A 101 -2.45 -10.73 -0.97
N GLN A 102 -2.87 -9.85 -1.88
CA GLN A 102 -2.48 -8.44 -1.88
C GLN A 102 -2.83 -7.75 -0.55
N VAL A 103 -4.08 -7.87 -0.10
CA VAL A 103 -4.53 -7.27 1.18
C VAL A 103 -3.83 -7.93 2.37
N GLY A 104 -3.60 -9.25 2.33
CA GLY A 104 -2.81 -9.94 3.33
C GLY A 104 -1.39 -9.36 3.46
N LEU A 105 -0.73 -9.09 2.33
CA LEU A 105 0.59 -8.48 2.30
C LEU A 105 0.59 -7.03 2.83
N THR A 106 -0.43 -6.22 2.50
CA THR A 106 -0.52 -4.86 3.06
C THR A 106 -0.74 -4.88 4.57
N ILE A 107 -1.55 -5.81 5.08
CA ILE A 107 -1.74 -6.02 6.53
C ILE A 107 -0.42 -6.43 7.21
N VAL A 108 0.29 -7.41 6.64
CA VAL A 108 1.60 -7.85 7.17
C VAL A 108 2.58 -6.68 7.18
N GLY A 109 2.63 -5.91 6.10
CA GLY A 109 3.43 -4.69 6.02
C GLY A 109 3.07 -3.68 7.11
N ALA A 110 1.77 -3.43 7.33
CA ALA A 110 1.30 -2.50 8.36
C ALA A 110 1.76 -2.96 9.75
N VAL A 111 1.53 -4.22 10.09
CA VAL A 111 1.93 -4.80 11.39
C VAL A 111 3.44 -4.67 11.61
N LEU A 112 4.26 -4.91 10.58
CA LEU A 112 5.71 -4.77 10.65
C LEU A 112 6.15 -3.32 10.93
N LEU A 113 5.42 -2.32 10.43
CA LEU A 113 5.67 -0.89 10.70
C LEU A 113 5.32 -0.48 12.14
N PHE A 114 4.45 -1.22 12.83
CA PHE A 114 4.12 -0.98 14.24
C PHE A 114 4.99 -1.76 15.24
N ARG A 115 5.91 -2.62 14.78
CA ARG A 115 6.81 -3.32 15.70
C ARG A 115 7.70 -2.32 16.46
N PRO A 116 8.06 -2.60 17.72
CA PRO A 116 8.85 -1.69 18.55
C PRO A 116 10.18 -1.28 17.90
N ALA A 117 10.81 -2.20 17.15
CA ALA A 117 12.01 -1.91 16.37
C ALA A 117 11.79 -0.85 15.26
N ALA A 118 10.60 -0.81 14.67
CA ALA A 118 10.20 0.19 13.69
C ALA A 118 9.75 1.50 14.36
N ALA A 119 9.12 1.45 15.54
CA ALA A 119 8.72 2.65 16.28
C ALA A 119 9.92 3.58 16.56
N LEU A 120 11.07 3.00 16.93
CA LEU A 120 12.33 3.74 17.12
C LEU A 120 12.88 4.37 15.83
N TRP A 121 12.51 3.86 14.66
CA TRP A 121 12.88 4.46 13.38
C TRP A 121 12.06 5.71 13.08
N PHE A 122 10.76 5.69 13.39
CA PHE A 122 9.85 6.81 13.20
C PHE A 122 9.92 7.88 14.30
N ALA A 123 10.51 7.55 15.46
CA ALA A 123 10.66 8.47 16.59
C ALA A 123 11.94 9.32 16.52
N ARG A 124 12.79 9.11 15.50
CA ARG A 124 14.00 9.92 15.34
C ARG A 124 13.62 11.32 14.88
N PRO A 125 14.22 12.38 15.46
CA PRO A 125 14.15 13.71 14.89
C PRO A 125 14.64 13.64 13.44
N HIS A 126 13.80 14.08 12.52
CA HIS A 126 14.17 14.29 11.12
C HIS A 126 14.28 15.79 10.95
N ASP A 127 15.52 16.29 10.99
CA ASP A 127 15.93 17.70 11.15
C ASP A 127 15.51 18.65 10.01
N ASP A 128 14.81 18.16 9.00
CA ASP A 128 14.71 18.85 7.70
C ASP A 128 13.86 20.15 7.70
N TRP A 129 13.18 20.51 8.80
CA TRP A 129 12.26 21.67 8.85
C TRP A 129 12.42 22.59 10.07
N GLU A 130 13.18 22.19 11.09
CA GLU A 130 13.39 23.02 12.30
C GLU A 130 14.61 23.93 12.18
N GLU A 131 15.53 23.66 11.25
CA GLU A 131 16.70 24.52 11.00
C GLU A 131 16.36 25.80 10.24
N ASP A 132 15.36 25.78 9.34
CA ASP A 132 14.95 26.97 8.55
C ASP A 132 14.14 27.99 9.38
N ALA A 133 13.75 27.64 10.61
CA ALA A 133 12.95 28.47 11.51
C ALA A 133 13.76 29.15 12.64
N ARG A 134 15.10 29.01 12.64
CA ARG A 134 16.01 29.64 13.62
C ARG A 134 16.91 30.67 12.95
#